data_AF-A0A924HK39-F1
#
_entry.id   AF-A0A924HK39-F1
#
_cell.length_a   1.000
_cell.length_b   1.000
_cell.length_c   1.000
_cell.angle_alpha   90.00
_cell.angle_beta   90.00
_cell.angle_gamma   90.00
#
_symmetry.space_group_name_H-M   'P 1'
#
loop_
_entity.id
_entity.type
_entity.pdbx_description
1 polymer ?
#
loop_
_entity_poly.entity_id
_entity_poly.type
_entity_poly.pdbx_seq_one_letter_code
_entity_poly.pdbx_strand_id
1 'polypeptide(L)'
;MNKIIQVIKACRSKWLSMIDQLTTDQLNKIPVGFNNNLAWQFGHVIVSQQILCYRLAGQKFVINEELIDRYKNGSKPENYISEE
;
A
#
# COMPACT_ATOMS: atom_id res chain seq x y z
N MET A 1 7.07 -12.35 19.01
CA MET A 1 6.27 -12.36 17.76
C MET A 1 4.95 -11.62 17.90
N ASN A 2 4.07 -11.97 18.85
CA ASN A 2 2.74 -11.36 19.01
C ASN A 2 2.76 -9.82 19.13
N LYS A 3 3.68 -9.24 19.91
CA LYS A 3 3.81 -7.79 20.05
C LYS A 3 4.08 -7.07 18.72
N ILE A 4 4.90 -7.64 17.83
CA ILE A 4 5.21 -7.07 16.52
C ILE A 4 3.96 -7.05 15.63
N ILE A 5 3.22 -8.16 15.60
CA ILE A 5 1.97 -8.27 14.84
C ILE A 5 0.95 -7.24 15.36
N GLN A 6 0.84 -7.05 16.69
CA GLN A 6 -0.06 -6.04 17.26
C GLN A 6 0.34 -4.62 16.87
N VAL A 7 1.63 -4.29 16.87
CA VAL A 7 2.11 -2.98 16.41
C VAL A 7 1.77 -2.75 14.94
N ILE A 8 2.02 -3.75 14.08
CA ILE A 8 1.68 -3.65 12.65
C ILE A 8 0.17 -3.41 12.46
N LYS A 9 -0.67 -4.15 13.20
CA LYS A 9 -2.13 -3.96 13.17
C LYS A 9 -2.53 -2.55 13.63
N ALA A 10 -1.98 -2.08 14.75
CA ALA A 10 -2.27 -0.75 15.27
C ALA A 10 -1.86 0.37 14.28
N CYS A 11 -0.69 0.26 13.66
CA CYS A 11 -0.25 1.20 12.62
C CYS A 11 -1.23 1.22 11.43
N ARG A 12 -1.64 0.04 10.94
CA ARG A 12 -2.60 -0.06 9.83
C ARG A 12 -3.97 0.50 10.17
N SER A 13 -4.51 0.18 11.34
CA SER A 13 -5.78 0.74 11.79
C SER A 13 -5.71 2.27 11.90
N LYS A 14 -4.59 2.81 12.40
CA LYS A 14 -4.40 4.26 12.45
C LYS A 14 -4.34 4.88 11.06
N TRP A 15 -3.59 4.30 10.13
CA TRP A 15 -3.52 4.80 8.76
C TRP A 15 -4.86 4.77 8.05
N LEU A 16 -5.65 3.70 8.22
CA LEU A 16 -7.02 3.62 7.71
C LEU A 16 -7.87 4.78 8.24
N SER A 17 -7.84 5.05 9.54
CA SER A 17 -8.60 6.18 10.12
C SER A 17 -8.17 7.56 9.60
N MET A 18 -6.93 7.69 9.10
CA MET A 18 -6.43 8.95 8.55
C MET A 18 -6.90 9.17 7.11
N ILE A 19 -7.05 8.10 6.32
CA ILE A 19 -7.50 8.21 4.92
C ILE A 19 -9.01 8.25 4.77
N ASP A 20 -9.75 7.75 5.76
CA ASP A 20 -11.22 7.74 5.77
C ASP A 20 -11.84 9.15 5.67
N GLN A 21 -11.04 10.18 5.98
CA GLN A 21 -11.45 11.59 5.92
C GLN A 21 -11.03 12.27 4.61
N LEU A 22 -10.34 11.57 3.72
CA LEU A 22 -9.81 12.13 2.47
C LEU A 22 -10.72 11.80 1.29
N THR A 23 -10.83 12.73 0.35
CA THR A 23 -11.50 12.46 -0.92
C THR A 23 -10.62 11.61 -1.83
N THR A 24 -11.23 10.91 -2.78
CA THR A 24 -10.49 10.18 -3.81
C THR A 24 -9.51 11.07 -4.59
N ASP A 25 -9.85 12.33 -4.85
CA ASP A 25 -8.92 13.30 -5.46
C ASP A 25 -7.69 13.57 -4.58
N GLN A 26 -7.88 13.70 -3.26
CA GLN A 26 -6.78 13.90 -2.33
C GLN A 26 -5.88 12.67 -2.25
N LEU A 27 -6.44 11.47 -2.34
CA LEU A 27 -5.67 10.22 -2.36
C LEU A 27 -4.82 10.09 -3.63
N ASN A 28 -5.36 10.54 -4.77
CA ASN A 28 -4.69 10.46 -6.07
C ASN A 28 -3.71 11.61 -6.33
N LYS A 29 -3.75 12.69 -5.54
CA LYS A 29 -2.91 13.86 -5.75
C LYS A 29 -1.41 13.51 -5.64
N ILE A 30 -0.67 13.81 -6.69
CA ILE A 30 0.80 13.79 -6.68
C ILE A 30 1.30 15.21 -6.30
N PRO A 31 2.02 15.37 -5.17
CA PRO A 31 2.60 16.66 -4.79
C PRO A 31 3.73 17.09 -5.74
N VAL A 32 3.98 18.39 -5.82
CA VAL A 32 5.05 18.94 -6.68
C VAL A 32 6.40 18.42 -6.21
N GLY A 33 7.20 17.90 -7.16
CA GLY A 33 8.51 17.29 -6.87
C GLY A 33 8.46 15.83 -6.45
N PHE A 34 7.26 15.23 -6.35
CA PHE A 34 7.07 13.81 -6.05
C PHE A 34 6.60 13.06 -7.30
N ASN A 35 6.82 11.74 -7.30
CA ASN A 35 6.39 10.82 -8.35
C ASN A 35 5.43 9.74 -7.83
N ASN A 36 4.85 9.95 -6.64
CA ASN A 36 3.91 9.05 -5.99
C ASN A 36 2.77 9.85 -5.33
N ASN A 37 1.71 9.14 -4.94
CA ASN A 37 0.54 9.70 -4.23
C ASN A 37 0.15 8.78 -3.07
N LEU A 38 -0.79 9.21 -2.23
CA LEU A 38 -1.22 8.44 -1.07
C LEU A 38 -1.79 7.08 -1.48
N ALA A 39 -2.64 7.03 -2.50
CA ALA A 39 -3.26 5.80 -2.95
C ALA A 39 -2.20 4.72 -3.32
N TRP A 40 -1.16 5.12 -4.04
CA TRP A 40 -0.01 4.25 -4.35
C TRP A 40 0.78 3.84 -3.12
N GLN A 41 1.02 4.76 -2.17
CA GLN A 41 1.75 4.45 -0.93
C GLN A 41 1.03 3.38 -0.09
N PHE A 42 -0.30 3.42 -0.04
CA PHE A 42 -1.09 2.38 0.64
C PHE A 42 -0.98 1.03 -0.06
N GLY A 43 -1.07 1.00 -1.39
CA GLY A 43 -0.80 -0.20 -2.18
C GLY A 43 0.60 -0.74 -1.94
N HIS A 44 1.61 0.14 -1.89
CA HIS A 44 3.01 -0.19 -1.67
C HIS A 44 3.26 -0.89 -0.34
N VAL A 45 2.62 -0.42 0.74
CA VAL A 45 2.69 -1.04 2.07
C VAL A 45 2.13 -2.47 2.05
N ILE A 46 1.05 -2.73 1.32
CA ILE A 46 0.42 -4.05 1.24
C ILE A 46 1.34 -5.00 0.47
N VAL A 47 1.80 -4.59 -0.72
CA VAL A 47 2.69 -5.38 -1.58
C VAL A 47 4.04 -5.65 -0.93
N SER A 48 4.61 -4.66 -0.23
CA SER A 48 5.88 -4.83 0.47
C SER A 48 5.80 -5.90 1.54
N GLN A 49 4.69 -6.00 2.29
CA GLN A 49 4.50 -7.10 3.23
C GLN A 49 4.45 -8.46 2.51
N GLN A 50 3.79 -8.55 1.36
CA GLN A 50 3.72 -9.80 0.58
C GLN A 50 5.12 -10.23 0.14
N ILE A 51 5.93 -9.31 -0.37
CA ILE A 51 7.30 -9.59 -0.78
C ILE A 51 8.15 -10.02 0.43
N LEU A 52 8.16 -9.24 1.50
CA LEU A 52 9.06 -9.44 2.63
C LEU A 52 8.69 -10.64 3.49
N CYS A 53 7.40 -10.92 3.69
CA CYS A 53 6.96 -11.99 4.59
C CYS A 53 6.63 -13.30 3.86
N TYR A 54 6.10 -13.23 2.64
CA TYR A 54 5.68 -14.43 1.91
C TYR A 54 6.75 -14.88 0.93
N ARG A 55 7.13 -14.04 -0.03
CA ARG A 55 8.12 -14.42 -1.06
C ARG A 55 9.48 -14.77 -0.45
N LEU A 56 9.99 -13.97 0.48
CA LEU A 56 11.29 -14.28 1.12
C LEU A 56 11.23 -15.53 2.02
N ALA A 57 10.03 -15.97 2.43
CA ALA A 57 9.81 -17.23 3.13
C ALA A 57 9.50 -18.42 2.20
N GLY A 58 9.63 -18.24 0.87
CA GLY A 58 9.30 -19.27 -0.12
C GLY A 58 7.81 -19.58 -0.25
N GLN A 59 6.94 -18.69 0.28
CA GLN A 59 5.49 -18.83 0.21
C GLN A 59 4.93 -18.06 -0.99
N LYS A 60 3.78 -18.53 -1.49
CA LYS A 60 3.00 -17.82 -2.52
C LYS A 60 2.41 -16.54 -1.94
N PHE A 61 2.20 -15.54 -2.79
CA PHE A 61 1.44 -14.36 -2.41
C PHE A 61 -0.02 -14.73 -2.13
N VAL A 62 -0.65 -13.98 -1.22
CA VAL A 62 -2.08 -14.14 -0.89
C VAL A 62 -2.95 -13.03 -1.48
N ILE A 63 -2.38 -12.28 -2.43
CA ILE A 63 -3.08 -11.24 -3.22
C ILE A 63 -2.79 -11.48 -4.70
N ASN A 64 -3.55 -10.81 -5.59
CA ASN A 64 -3.27 -10.85 -7.03
C ASN A 64 -1.85 -10.34 -7.31
N GLU A 65 -1.08 -11.10 -8.09
CA GLU A 65 0.31 -10.77 -8.45
C GLU A 65 0.40 -9.49 -9.29
N GLU A 66 -0.64 -9.13 -10.05
CA GLU A 66 -0.71 -7.86 -10.79
C GLU A 66 -0.61 -6.64 -9.85
N LEU A 67 -1.09 -6.76 -8.61
CA LEU A 67 -0.94 -5.70 -7.60
C LEU A 67 0.53 -5.53 -7.21
N ILE A 68 1.32 -6.63 -7.20
CA ILE A 68 2.75 -6.57 -6.91
C ILE A 68 3.44 -5.70 -7.95
N ASP A 69 3.17 -5.91 -9.24
CA ASP A 69 3.78 -5.11 -10.30
C ASP A 69 3.36 -3.64 -10.25
N ARG A 70 2.09 -3.37 -9.90
CA ARG A 70 1.55 -2.01 -9.78
C ARG A 70 2.19 -1.22 -8.63
N TYR A 71 2.52 -1.85 -7.50
CA TYR A 71 2.94 -1.13 -6.28
C TYR A 71 4.32 -1.54 -5.70
N LYS A 72 5.12 -2.37 -6.39
CA LYS A 72 6.47 -2.71 -5.95
C LYS A 72 7.41 -1.51 -5.98
N ASN A 73 8.52 -1.61 -5.25
CA ASN A 73 9.58 -0.60 -5.31
C ASN A 73 10.03 -0.35 -6.76
N GLY A 74 10.18 0.92 -7.13
CA GLY A 74 10.49 1.37 -8.49
C GLY A 74 9.28 1.56 -9.41
N SER A 75 8.08 1.15 -9.01
CA SER A 75 6.84 1.55 -9.71
C SER A 75 6.39 2.95 -9.28
N LYS A 76 5.33 3.45 -9.94
CA LYS A 76 4.71 4.75 -9.67
C LYS A 76 3.21 4.67 -9.96
N PRO A 77 2.38 5.63 -9.51
CA PRO A 77 0.98 5.68 -9.90
C PRO A 77 0.86 5.86 -11.42
N GLU A 78 0.16 4.95 -12.09
CA GLU A 78 -0.07 5.01 -13.55
C GLU A 78 -1.50 5.40 -13.90
N ASN A 79 -2.45 5.10 -13.02
CA ASN A 79 -3.87 5.32 -13.24
C ASN A 79 -4.51 6.00 -12.01
N TYR A 80 -5.55 6.78 -12.27
CA TYR A 80 -6.41 7.32 -11.23
C TYR A 80 -7.19 6.17 -10.59
N ILE A 81 -7.19 6.11 -9.26
CA ILE A 81 -7.99 5.14 -8.49
C ILE A 81 -9.35 5.78 -8.23
N SER A 82 -10.43 5.14 -8.67
CA SER A 82 -11.81 5.56 -8.37
C SER A 82 -12.36 4.81 -7.15
N GLU A 83 -13.33 5.43 -6.46
CA GLU A 83 -14.29 4.68 -5.64
C GLU A 83 -15.15 3.83 -6.58
N GLU A 84 -15.34 2.54 -6.25
CA GLU A 84 -16.31 1.65 -6.91
C GLU A 84 -17.73 1.88 -6.39
#